data_AF-A0A4Y2P9R3-F1
#
_entry.id   AF-A0A4Y2P9R3-F1
#
_cell.length_a   1.000
_cell.length_b   1.000
_cell.length_c   1.000
_cell.angle_alpha   90.00
_cell.angle_beta   90.00
_cell.angle_gamma   90.00
#
_symmetry.space_group_name_H-M   'P 1'
#
loop_
_entity.id
_entity.type
_entity.pdbx_description
1 polymer ?
#
loop_
_entity_poly.entity_id
_entity_poly.type
_entity_poly.pdbx_seq_one_letter_code
_entity_poly.pdbx_strand_id
1 'polypeptide(L)'
;MLQLYAVPQFPGGVIFQQDGAPPHYDNIVREFLDTTFPQRWTGRSAVMAWPPRSPDITPLDFYLWGYVKSSTVNVSTTLII
;
A
#
# COMPACT_ATOMS: atom_id res chain seq x y z
N MET A 1 -2.36 -1.65 -15.70
CA MET A 1 -2.04 -3.01 -15.17
C MET A 1 -2.95 -3.41 -14.01
N LEU A 2 -3.00 -2.68 -12.90
CA LEU A 2 -3.86 -3.03 -11.74
C LEU A 2 -5.35 -3.14 -12.08
N GLN A 3 -5.88 -2.21 -12.88
CA GLN A 3 -7.31 -2.19 -13.25
C GLN A 3 -7.78 -3.42 -14.05
N LEU A 4 -6.94 -3.97 -14.93
CA LEU A 4 -7.33 -5.06 -15.85
C LEU A 4 -7.22 -6.44 -15.21
N TYR A 5 -6.34 -6.61 -14.21
CA TYR A 5 -6.02 -7.93 -13.65
C TYR A 5 -6.29 -8.05 -12.15
N ALA A 6 -6.07 -7.00 -11.36
CA ALA A 6 -6.22 -7.07 -9.91
C ALA A 6 -7.61 -6.66 -9.43
N VAL A 7 -8.16 -5.56 -9.96
CA VAL A 7 -9.46 -5.02 -9.52
C VAL A 7 -10.61 -6.04 -9.63
N PRO A 8 -10.76 -6.80 -10.73
CA PRO A 8 -11.85 -7.77 -10.85
C PRO A 8 -11.76 -8.96 -9.86
N GLN A 9 -10.58 -9.17 -9.25
CA GLN A 9 -10.35 -10.27 -8.31
C GLN A 9 -10.70 -9.89 -6.87
N PHE A 10 -10.89 -8.60 -6.57
CA PHE A 10 -11.21 -8.18 -5.22
C PHE A 10 -12.67 -8.47 -4.89
N PRO A 11 -12.96 -9.10 -3.74
CA PRO A 11 -14.33 -9.26 -3.29
C PRO A 11 -14.96 -7.89 -2.97
N GLY A 12 -16.29 -7.83 -2.99
CA GLY A 12 -17.01 -6.63 -2.55
C GLY A 12 -16.66 -6.25 -1.11
N GLY A 13 -16.64 -4.95 -0.82
CA GLY A 13 -16.41 -4.44 0.54
C GLY A 13 -14.95 -4.33 0.98
N VAL A 14 -13.98 -4.64 0.12
CA VAL A 14 -12.56 -4.40 0.44
C VAL A 14 -12.26 -2.91 0.61
N ILE A 15 -11.33 -2.60 1.52
CA ILE A 15 -10.75 -1.26 1.66
C ILE A 15 -9.35 -1.30 1.04
N PHE A 16 -9.11 -0.40 0.09
CA PHE A 16 -7.80 -0.28 -0.56
C PHE A 16 -6.91 0.68 0.22
N GLN A 17 -5.71 0.21 0.61
CA GLN A 17 -4.75 1.02 1.35
C GLN A 17 -3.48 1.25 0.53
N GLN A 18 -3.10 2.53 0.38
CA GLN A 18 -1.84 2.96 -0.24
C GLN A 18 -1.15 4.02 0.62
N ASP A 19 0.17 4.12 0.50
CA ASP A 19 0.96 5.14 1.17
C ASP A 19 0.84 6.51 0.46
N GLY A 20 1.40 7.54 1.09
CA GLY A 20 1.32 8.93 0.62
C GLY A 20 2.40 9.33 -0.40
N ALA A 21 3.05 8.39 -1.09
CA ALA A 21 4.11 8.69 -2.03
C ALA A 21 3.63 9.63 -3.16
N PRO A 22 4.49 10.52 -3.70
CA PRO A 22 4.07 11.49 -4.71
C PRO A 22 3.33 10.89 -5.94
N PRO A 23 3.74 9.72 -6.49
CA PRO A 23 3.01 9.10 -7.60
C PRO A 23 1.58 8.66 -7.24
N HIS A 24 1.31 8.36 -5.97
CA HIS A 24 0.01 7.88 -5.50
C HIS A 24 -0.98 9.02 -5.19
N TYR A 25 -0.49 10.27 -5.19
CA TYR A 25 -1.30 11.45 -4.94
C TYR A 25 -1.84 12.12 -6.21
N ASP A 26 -1.43 11.65 -7.39
CA ASP A 26 -1.86 12.22 -8.67
C ASP A 26 -3.40 12.17 -8.82
N ASN A 27 -3.96 13.17 -9.49
CA ASN A 27 -5.40 13.30 -9.71
C ASN A 27 -5.98 12.05 -10.39
N ILE A 28 -5.27 11.51 -11.38
CA ILE A 28 -5.70 10.32 -12.12
C ILE A 28 -5.80 9.11 -11.19
N VAL A 29 -4.87 8.97 -10.24
CA VAL A 29 -4.89 7.87 -9.26
C VAL A 29 -6.08 8.02 -8.32
N ARG A 30 -6.34 9.23 -7.83
CA ARG A 30 -7.46 9.48 -6.91
C ARG A 30 -8.82 9.28 -7.58
N GLU A 31 -9.00 9.78 -8.80
CA GLU A 31 -10.23 9.58 -9.58
C GLU A 31 -10.50 8.09 -9.85
N PHE A 32 -9.46 7.34 -10.17
CA PHE A 32 -9.55 5.89 -10.32
C PHE A 32 -10.00 5.20 -9.02
N LEU A 33 -9.46 5.60 -7.88
CA LEU A 33 -9.77 5.01 -6.58
C LEU A 33 -11.16 5.40 -6.07
N ASP A 34 -11.60 6.64 -6.29
CA ASP A 34 -12.97 7.07 -5.98
C ASP A 34 -14.01 6.28 -6.79
N THR A 35 -13.68 5.97 -8.05
CA THR A 35 -14.55 5.17 -8.93
C THR A 35 -14.56 3.69 -8.55
N THR A 36 -13.39 3.12 -8.24
CA THR A 36 -13.23 1.67 -8.04
C THR A 36 -13.54 1.24 -6.59
N PHE A 37 -13.19 2.09 -5.63
CA PHE A 37 -13.33 1.85 -4.20
C PHE A 37 -14.06 3.04 -3.54
N PRO A 38 -15.30 3.36 -3.94
CA PRO A 38 -16.03 4.51 -3.41
C PRO A 38 -16.13 4.41 -1.89
N GLN A 39 -15.61 5.44 -1.20
CA GLN A 39 -15.54 5.52 0.27
C GLN A 39 -14.77 4.37 0.94
N ARG A 40 -13.99 3.61 0.17
CA ARG A 40 -13.30 2.39 0.59
C ARG A 40 -11.84 2.40 0.17
N TRP A 41 -11.22 3.57 0.16
CA TRP A 41 -9.78 3.65 0.04
C TRP A 41 -9.22 4.63 1.06
N THR A 42 -8.00 4.34 1.50
CA THR A 42 -7.25 5.14 2.46
C THR A 42 -5.98 5.68 1.80
N GLY A 43 -5.67 6.94 2.07
CA GLY A 43 -4.49 7.59 1.52
C GLY A 43 -4.56 9.10 1.70
N ARG A 44 -3.62 9.81 1.06
CA ARG A 44 -3.60 11.27 1.11
C ARG A 44 -4.82 11.85 0.38
N SER A 45 -5.60 12.67 1.08
CA SER A 45 -6.87 13.27 0.61
C SER A 45 -8.01 12.27 0.32
N ALA A 46 -7.92 11.04 0.82
CA ALA A 46 -9.07 10.13 0.84
C ALA A 46 -10.07 10.53 1.94
N VAL A 47 -11.31 10.02 1.88
CA VAL A 47 -12.28 10.19 2.97
C VAL A 47 -11.76 9.56 4.26
N MET A 48 -11.13 8.40 4.16
CA MET A 48 -10.34 7.83 5.24
C MET A 48 -8.90 8.33 5.12
N ALA A 49 -8.68 9.60 5.46
CA ALA A 49 -7.37 10.25 5.36
C ALA A 49 -6.37 9.69 6.38
N TRP A 50 -5.11 9.56 5.97
CA TRP A 50 -4.02 9.04 6.81
C TRP A 50 -3.05 10.14 7.22
N PRO A 51 -2.47 10.07 8.43
CA PRO A 51 -1.41 10.97 8.83
C PRO A 51 -0.20 10.84 7.89
N PRO A 52 0.45 11.96 7.52
CA PRO A 52 1.59 11.93 6.62
C PRO A 52 2.79 11.23 7.28
N ARG A 53 3.50 10.40 6.50
CA ARG A 53 4.74 9.70 6.91
C ARG A 53 4.55 8.75 8.09
N SER A 54 3.54 7.90 8.02
CA SER A 54 3.25 6.91 9.06
C SER A 54 3.50 5.49 8.54
N PRO A 55 4.78 5.06 8.42
CA PRO A 55 5.14 3.71 7.99
C PRO A 55 4.75 2.64 9.04
N ASP A 56 4.47 3.05 10.27
CA ASP A 56 4.02 2.23 11.39
C ASP A 56 2.59 1.69 11.21
N ILE A 57 1.80 2.32 10.34
CA ILE A 57 0.40 1.93 10.10
C ILE A 57 0.20 1.26 8.73
N THR A 58 1.18 1.28 7.83
CA THR A 58 1.15 0.54 6.56
C THR A 58 1.68 -0.90 6.76
N PRO A 59 0.85 -1.95 6.63
CA PRO A 59 1.29 -3.35 6.79
C PRO A 59 2.46 -3.74 5.88
N LEU A 60 2.54 -3.10 4.71
CA LEU A 60 3.67 -3.26 3.82
C LEU A 60 4.97 -2.79 4.46
N ASP A 61 4.96 -1.62 5.10
CA ASP A 61 6.14 -0.95 5.65
C ASP A 61 6.54 -1.49 7.03
N PHE A 62 5.59 -1.67 7.95
CA PHE A 62 5.93 -2.15 9.29
C PHE A 62 6.22 -3.66 9.36
N TYR A 63 5.66 -4.47 8.44
CA TYR A 63 5.79 -5.93 8.50
C TYR A 63 6.39 -6.54 7.23
N LEU A 64 5.73 -6.39 6.07
CA LEU A 64 6.10 -7.15 4.88
C LEU A 64 7.53 -6.86 4.43
N TRP A 65 7.93 -5.59 4.34
CA TRP A 65 9.27 -5.22 3.92
C TRP A 65 10.34 -5.68 4.91
N GLY A 66 10.04 -5.69 6.21
CA GLY A 66 10.92 -6.28 7.23
C GLY A 66 11.11 -7.79 7.04
N TYR A 67 10.00 -8.52 6.82
CA TYR A 67 10.01 -9.95 6.57
C TYR A 67 10.76 -10.32 5.28
N VAL A 68 10.48 -9.62 4.17
CA VAL A 68 11.13 -9.83 2.88
C VAL A 68 12.63 -9.57 2.99
N LYS A 69 13.02 -8.50 3.69
CA LYS A 69 14.43 -8.19 3.94
C LYS A 69 15.11 -9.30 4.73
N SER A 70 14.49 -9.77 5.82
CA SER A 70 15.03 -10.90 6.60
C SER A 70 15.15 -12.18 5.78
N SER A 71 14.16 -12.48 4.93
CA SER A 71 14.15 -13.67 4.08
C SER A 71 15.19 -13.60 2.95
N THR A 72 15.45 -12.41 2.42
CA THR A 72 16.44 -12.18 1.35
C THR A 72 17.87 -12.12 1.89
N VAL A 73 18.06 -11.69 3.15
CA VAL A 73 19.38 -11.57 3.80
C VAL A 73 19.86 -12.92 4.38
N ASN A 74 19.04 -13.98 4.33
CA ASN A 74 19.46 -15.35 4.63
C ASN A 74 20.26 -16.02 3.49
N VAL A 75 21.03 -15.24 2.71
CA VAL A 75 22.19 -15.76 1.98
C VAL A 75 23.44 -15.33 2.74
N SER A 76 23.84 -16.17 3.69
CA SER A 76 25.14 -16.15 4.39
C SER A 76 25.61 -14.79 4.95
N THR A 77 24.85 -14.17 5.86
CA THR A 77 25.49 -13.24 6.80
C THR A 77 26.04 -14.06 7.97
N THR A 78 27.25 -14.58 7.80
CA THR A 78 28.08 -15.01 8.92
C THR A 78 28.20 -13.84 9.89
N LEU A 79 27.80 -14.08 11.14
CA LEU A 79 28.00 -13.20 12.29
C LEU A 79 29.45 -12.70 12.33
N ILE A 80 29.63 -11.38 12.31
CA ILE A 80 30.75 -10.73 12.99
C ILE A 80 30.13 -9.63 13.85
N ILE A 81 30.22 -9.89 15.16
CA ILE A 81 30.11 -8.94 16.26
C ILE A 81 30.91 -7.66 16.01
#